data_AF-A0A661DBB0-F1
#
_entry.id   AF-A0A661DBB0-F1
#
_cell.length_a   1.000
_cell.length_b   1.000
_cell.length_c   1.000
_cell.angle_alpha   90.00
_cell.angle_beta   90.00
_cell.angle_gamma   90.00
#
_symmetry.space_group_name_H-M   'P 1'
#
loop_
_entity.id
_entity.type
_entity.pdbx_description
1 polymer ?
#
loop_
_entity_poly.entity_id
_entity_poly.type
_entity_poly.pdbx_seq_one_letter_code
_entity_poly.pdbx_strand_id
1 'polypeptide(L)'
;HGKVRCQCRLSEAVEPGTVWTWNAIGKAAGAWGLDKNANESQRGFLLNHLIAEELPEHADGDHISNSDPITGQAAWYDVRVRIYKADDNEPAQTSPQFKTHKHTPGTPRRTPKWQAFFAGLGKFKGGDK
;
A
#
# COMPACT_ATOMS: atom_id res chain seq x y z
N HIS A 1 16.52 -7.50 -0.76
CA HIS A 1 15.29 -7.50 0.07
C HIS A 1 14.80 -6.07 0.31
N GLY A 2 13.48 -5.86 0.33
CA GLY A 2 12.89 -4.54 0.58
C GLY A 2 12.69 -4.22 2.07
N LYS A 3 12.22 -3.00 2.34
CA LYS A 3 11.83 -2.51 3.67
C LYS A 3 10.56 -1.68 3.53
N VAL A 4 9.63 -1.84 4.47
CA VAL A 4 8.42 -1.03 4.57
C VAL A 4 8.35 -0.37 5.95
N ARG A 5 7.79 0.83 6.00
CA ARG A 5 7.37 1.48 7.24
C ARG A 5 5.86 1.59 7.24
N CYS A 6 5.25 1.14 8.34
CA CYS A 6 3.80 1.10 8.47
C CYS A 6 3.35 1.32 9.92
N GLN A 7 2.06 1.54 10.09
CA GLN A 7 1.45 1.55 11.41
C GLN A 7 1.31 0.10 11.89
N CYS A 8 1.80 -0.19 13.10
CA CYS A 8 1.63 -1.49 13.74
C CYS A 8 0.59 -1.40 14.86
N ARG A 9 -0.17 -2.48 15.06
CA ARG A 9 -1.09 -2.66 16.17
C ARG A 9 -0.86 -4.02 16.79
N LEU A 10 -0.84 -4.06 18.11
CA LEU A 10 -0.80 -5.31 18.86
C LEU A 10 -2.20 -5.93 18.85
N SER A 11 -2.26 -7.25 18.70
CA SER A 11 -3.49 -8.04 18.68
C SER A 11 -3.19 -9.44 19.20
N GLU A 12 -4.12 -10.01 19.96
CA GLU A 12 -4.06 -11.42 20.41
C GLU A 12 -4.70 -12.38 19.38
N ALA A 13 -5.17 -11.86 18.24
CA ALA A 13 -5.85 -12.64 17.20
C ALA A 13 -4.88 -13.36 16.23
N VAL A 14 -3.58 -13.35 16.50
CA VAL A 14 -2.55 -14.01 15.69
C VAL A 14 -1.64 -14.86 16.56
N GLU A 15 -1.07 -15.90 15.98
CA GLU A 15 -0.13 -16.79 16.66
C GLU A 15 1.16 -16.03 17.08
N PRO A 16 1.76 -16.35 18.25
CA PRO A 16 2.99 -15.70 18.70
C PRO A 16 4.17 -15.79 17.72
N GLY A 17 4.59 -14.64 17.18
CA GLY A 17 5.67 -14.58 16.19
C GLY A 17 5.18 -14.47 14.75
N THR A 18 3.86 -14.55 14.56
CA THR A 18 3.20 -14.28 13.28
C THR A 18 2.75 -12.82 13.21
N VAL A 19 2.95 -12.20 12.05
CA VAL A 19 2.34 -10.90 11.73
C VAL A 19 1.37 -11.02 10.59
N TRP A 20 0.35 -10.18 10.63
CA TRP A 20 -0.72 -10.22 9.65
C TRP A 20 -1.08 -8.81 9.17
N THR A 21 -1.39 -8.72 7.88
CA THR A 21 -1.88 -7.51 7.23
C THR A 21 -2.88 -7.89 6.15
N TRP A 22 -3.81 -6.99 5.85
CA TRP A 22 -4.58 -7.10 4.62
C TRP A 22 -3.67 -6.82 3.42
N ASN A 23 -3.92 -7.51 2.32
CA ASN A 23 -3.30 -7.22 1.04
C ASN A 23 -3.95 -5.98 0.39
N ALA A 24 -3.23 -5.32 -0.51
CA ALA A 24 -3.72 -4.26 -1.39
C ALA A 24 -4.31 -3.00 -0.72
N ILE A 25 -3.92 -2.68 0.52
CA ILE A 25 -4.34 -1.41 1.17
C ILE A 25 -3.61 -0.21 0.55
N GLY A 26 -2.28 -0.30 0.43
CA GLY A 26 -1.45 0.79 -0.07
C GLY A 26 -1.67 1.08 -1.54
N LYS A 27 -1.86 2.35 -1.89
CA LYS A 27 -1.97 2.80 -3.27
C LYS A 27 -1.08 4.01 -3.48
N ALA A 28 -0.36 4.04 -4.59
CA ALA A 28 0.47 5.20 -4.90
C ALA A 28 -0.39 6.46 -5.07
N ALA A 29 0.16 7.61 -4.65
CA ALA A 29 -0.56 8.89 -4.71
C ALA A 29 -1.03 9.20 -6.14
N GLY A 30 -2.29 9.60 -6.32
CA GLY A 30 -2.86 9.88 -7.64
C GLY A 30 -3.28 8.64 -8.45
N ALA A 31 -2.86 7.44 -8.05
CA ALA A 31 -3.30 6.22 -8.71
C ALA A 31 -4.82 6.07 -8.55
N TRP A 32 -5.49 5.59 -9.60
CA TRP A 32 -6.92 5.28 -9.57
C TRP A 32 -7.80 6.50 -9.24
N GLY A 33 -7.33 7.70 -9.58
CA GLY A 33 -8.03 8.96 -9.29
C GLY A 33 -8.00 9.39 -7.82
N LEU A 34 -7.16 8.75 -7.00
CA LEU A 34 -6.98 9.14 -5.59
C LEU A 34 -6.44 10.56 -5.46
N ASP A 35 -6.80 11.20 -4.36
CA ASP A 35 -6.14 12.43 -3.95
C ASP A 35 -4.65 12.17 -3.68
N LYS A 36 -3.78 13.15 -3.93
CA LYS A 36 -2.36 13.02 -3.59
C LYS A 36 -2.15 12.72 -2.10
N ASN A 37 -3.05 13.22 -1.26
CA ASN A 37 -3.02 13.06 0.20
C ASN A 37 -4.03 12.01 0.71
N ALA A 38 -4.48 11.08 -0.14
CA ALA A 38 -5.40 10.02 0.27
C ALA A 38 -4.80 9.11 1.35
N ASN A 39 -5.63 8.57 2.24
CA ASN A 39 -5.15 7.70 3.32
C ASN A 39 -4.43 6.46 2.78
N GLU A 40 -4.89 5.93 1.66
CA GLU A 40 -4.31 4.78 0.97
C GLU A 40 -2.86 5.04 0.52
N SER A 41 -2.47 6.30 0.26
CA SER A 41 -1.09 6.67 -0.12
C SER A 41 -0.24 7.13 1.07
N GLN A 42 -0.84 7.78 2.06
CA GLN A 42 -0.12 8.33 3.21
C GLN A 42 0.07 7.32 4.35
N ARG A 43 -0.92 6.44 4.55
CA ARG A 43 -1.05 5.52 5.69
C ARG A 43 -1.13 4.06 5.27
N GLY A 44 -1.55 3.79 4.04
CA GLY A 44 -1.54 2.44 3.45
C GLY A 44 -0.13 2.05 2.98
N PHE A 45 0.15 0.75 2.98
CA PHE A 45 1.39 0.19 2.42
C PHE A 45 1.07 -1.12 1.68
N LEU A 46 2.01 -1.55 0.83
CA LEU A 46 1.95 -2.84 0.15
C LEU A 46 3.04 -3.75 0.71
N LEU A 47 2.64 -4.91 1.24
CA LEU A 47 3.57 -5.91 1.75
C LEU A 47 4.44 -6.50 0.63
N ASN A 48 3.93 -6.50 -0.61
CA ASN A 48 4.62 -7.00 -1.79
C ASN A 48 6.04 -6.45 -1.96
N HIS A 49 6.33 -5.24 -1.45
CA HIS A 49 7.69 -4.70 -1.46
C HIS A 49 8.71 -5.51 -0.64
N LEU A 50 8.26 -6.38 0.28
CA LEU A 50 9.11 -7.29 1.05
C LEU A 50 9.30 -8.65 0.38
N ILE A 51 8.42 -9.02 -0.55
CA ILE A 51 8.39 -10.33 -1.20
C ILE A 51 9.35 -10.28 -2.38
N ALA A 52 10.30 -11.22 -2.43
CA ALA A 52 11.19 -11.34 -3.59
C ALA A 52 10.46 -12.09 -4.71
N GLU A 53 10.63 -11.61 -5.95
CA GLU A 53 10.12 -12.27 -7.16
C GLU A 53 10.91 -13.52 -7.51
N GLU A 54 12.15 -13.62 -7.02
CA GLU A 54 13.06 -14.75 -7.22
C GLU A 54 13.42 -15.38 -5.86
N LEU A 55 13.59 -16.71 -5.87
CA LEU A 55 14.16 -17.44 -4.75
C LEU A 55 15.63 -17.05 -4.57
N PRO A 56 16.19 -17.20 -3.36
CA PRO A 56 17.64 -17.11 -3.17
C PRO A 56 18.38 -18.09 -4.10
N GLU A 57 19.59 -17.74 -4.49
CA GLU A 57 20.49 -18.63 -5.27
C GLU A 57 20.58 -20.01 -4.60
N HIS A 58 20.35 -21.06 -5.39
CA HIS A 58 20.40 -22.45 -4.94
C HIS A 58 20.81 -23.39 -6.08
N ALA A 59 20.93 -24.69 -5.79
CA ALA A 59 21.50 -25.68 -6.70
C ALA A 59 20.80 -25.77 -8.07
N ASP A 60 19.52 -25.37 -8.16
CA ASP A 60 18.72 -25.45 -9.38
C ASP A 60 18.83 -24.19 -10.27
N GLY A 61 19.52 -23.14 -9.79
CA GLY A 61 19.86 -21.95 -10.57
C GLY A 61 19.84 -20.64 -9.78
N ASP A 62 20.37 -19.59 -10.41
CA ASP A 62 20.54 -18.27 -9.78
C ASP A 62 19.30 -17.36 -9.93
N HIS A 63 18.43 -17.63 -10.91
CA HIS A 63 17.25 -16.81 -11.24
C HIS A 63 15.99 -17.66 -11.34
N ILE A 64 15.60 -18.26 -10.22
CA ILE A 64 14.37 -19.07 -10.14
C ILE A 64 13.23 -18.20 -9.60
N SER A 65 12.12 -18.16 -10.32
CA SER A 65 10.92 -17.43 -9.87
C SER A 65 10.40 -17.99 -8.54
N ASN A 66 10.03 -17.10 -7.63
CA ASN A 66 9.31 -17.40 -6.39
C ASN A 66 7.81 -17.62 -6.64
N SER A 67 7.52 -18.56 -7.54
CA SER A 67 6.17 -18.98 -7.91
C SER A 67 6.03 -20.47 -7.67
N ASP A 68 4.81 -20.94 -7.42
CA ASP A 68 4.52 -22.36 -7.37
C ASP A 68 4.94 -23.02 -8.70
N PRO A 69 5.82 -24.05 -8.67
CA PRO A 69 6.42 -24.60 -9.89
C PRO A 69 5.43 -25.37 -10.77
N ILE A 70 4.24 -25.70 -10.26
CA ILE A 70 3.21 -26.43 -10.99
C ILE A 70 2.22 -25.46 -11.66
N THR A 71 1.75 -24.46 -10.92
CA THR A 71 0.68 -23.56 -11.36
C THR A 71 1.16 -22.19 -11.83
N GLY A 72 2.40 -21.80 -11.49
CA GLY A 72 2.94 -20.47 -11.74
C GLY A 72 2.30 -19.37 -10.88
N GLN A 73 1.54 -19.72 -9.84
CA GLN A 73 0.96 -18.73 -8.93
C GLN A 73 2.02 -18.14 -8.01
N ALA A 74 1.91 -16.84 -7.73
CA ALA A 74 2.84 -16.15 -6.85
C ALA A 74 2.76 -16.71 -5.41
N ALA A 75 3.91 -17.08 -4.85
CA ALA A 75 4.00 -17.65 -3.50
C ALA A 75 4.11 -16.53 -2.44
N TRP A 76 2.98 -16.13 -1.86
CA TRP A 76 2.91 -15.01 -0.89
C TRP A 76 3.08 -15.41 0.58
N TYR A 77 3.13 -16.70 0.89
CA TYR A 77 2.90 -17.17 2.26
C TYR A 77 4.18 -17.38 3.10
N ASP A 78 5.36 -17.47 2.49
CA ASP A 78 6.62 -17.81 3.18
C ASP A 78 7.57 -16.63 3.40
N VAL A 79 7.02 -15.48 3.79
CA VAL A 79 7.81 -14.26 4.00
C VAL A 79 8.21 -14.12 5.47
N ARG A 80 9.52 -14.26 5.76
CA ARG A 80 10.08 -13.91 7.06
C ARG A 80 10.47 -12.45 7.12
N VAL A 81 10.05 -11.77 8.18
CA VAL A 81 10.34 -10.34 8.40
C VAL A 81 11.01 -10.12 9.75
N ARG A 82 11.74 -9.01 9.85
CA ARG A 82 12.19 -8.45 11.13
C ARG A 82 11.50 -7.12 11.36
N ILE A 83 10.97 -6.91 12.55
CA ILE A 83 10.26 -5.70 12.93
C ILE A 83 11.09 -4.95 13.97
N TYR A 84 11.11 -3.63 13.84
CA TYR A 84 11.69 -2.71 14.80
C TYR A 84 10.92 -1.40 14.75
N LYS A 85 10.97 -0.64 15.84
CA LYS A 85 10.31 0.65 15.93
C LYS A 85 11.01 1.64 14.99
N ALA A 86 10.23 2.42 14.25
CA ALA A 86 10.76 3.52 13.45
C ALA A 86 11.34 4.62 14.36
N ASP A 87 12.37 5.33 13.88
CA ASP A 87 12.96 6.46 14.60
C ASP A 87 11.97 7.62 14.73
N ASP A 88 12.05 8.41 15.81
CA ASP A 88 11.14 9.54 16.02
C ASP A 88 11.37 10.68 15.00
N ASN A 89 12.55 10.75 14.36
CA ASN A 89 12.85 11.70 13.29
C ASN A 89 12.41 11.23 11.90
N GLU A 90 11.93 10.00 11.78
CA GLU A 90 11.42 9.47 10.52
C GLU A 90 10.03 10.06 10.18
N PRO A 91 9.72 10.32 8.90
CA PRO A 91 8.42 10.88 8.52
C PRO A 91 7.24 10.03 8.98
N ALA A 92 6.20 10.67 9.55
CA ALA A 92 4.96 10.04 10.01
C ALA A 92 4.02 9.61 8.84
N GLN A 93 4.58 8.91 7.86
CA GLN A 93 3.92 8.35 6.69
C GLN A 93 4.51 6.97 6.38
N THR A 94 3.77 6.16 5.62
CA THR A 94 4.27 4.86 5.17
C THR A 94 5.45 4.99 4.23
N SER A 95 6.24 3.92 4.09
CA SER A 95 7.30 3.84 3.08
C SER A 95 7.29 2.47 2.40
N PRO A 96 7.74 2.37 1.13
CA PRO A 96 8.30 3.44 0.29
C PRO A 96 7.26 4.46 -0.19
N GLN A 97 7.73 5.65 -0.58
CA GLN A 97 6.91 6.71 -1.19
C GLN A 97 7.41 6.99 -2.60
N PHE A 98 6.47 7.18 -3.52
CA PHE A 98 6.74 7.44 -4.93
C PHE A 98 6.16 8.78 -5.35
N LYS A 99 6.65 9.32 -6.47
CA LYS A 99 6.05 10.53 -7.06
C LYS A 99 4.60 10.26 -7.42
N THR A 100 3.73 11.23 -7.16
CA THR A 100 2.32 11.17 -7.52
C THR A 100 2.15 10.79 -8.99
N HIS A 101 1.34 9.77 -9.24
CA HIS A 101 0.99 9.35 -10.58
C HIS A 101 0.38 10.51 -11.35
N LYS A 102 0.85 10.67 -12.58
CA LYS A 102 0.21 11.60 -13.51
C LYS A 102 -1.16 11.08 -13.86
N HIS A 103 -2.06 12.02 -14.12
CA HIS A 103 -3.37 11.70 -14.65
C HIS A 103 -3.22 10.97 -16.00
N THR A 104 -3.93 9.86 -16.14
CA THR A 104 -3.88 9.00 -17.33
C THR A 104 -4.72 9.59 -18.46
N PRO A 105 -4.23 9.58 -19.72
CA PRO A 105 -5.02 10.00 -20.87
C PRO A 105 -6.38 9.30 -20.93
N GLY A 106 -7.43 10.01 -21.33
CA GLY A 106 -8.79 9.45 -21.48
C GLY A 106 -9.58 9.28 -20.18
N THR A 107 -9.00 9.59 -19.01
CA THR A 107 -9.74 9.57 -17.74
C THR A 107 -10.36 10.96 -17.48
N PRO A 108 -11.60 11.11 -16.99
CA PRO A 108 -12.10 12.43 -16.60
C PRO A 108 -11.24 13.02 -15.47
N ARG A 109 -11.02 14.34 -15.48
CA ARG A 109 -10.47 15.02 -14.30
C ARG A 109 -11.47 14.90 -13.16
N ARG A 110 -10.99 14.67 -11.93
CA ARG A 110 -11.85 14.53 -10.75
C ARG A 110 -12.84 15.70 -10.70
N THR A 111 -14.13 15.39 -10.69
CA THR A 111 -15.21 16.38 -10.70
C THR A 111 -15.00 17.32 -9.51
N PRO A 112 -15.02 18.65 -9.70
CA PRO A 112 -14.86 19.58 -8.60
C PRO A 112 -15.96 19.34 -7.55
N LYS A 113 -15.62 19.53 -6.27
CA LYS A 113 -16.44 19.18 -5.08
C LYS A 113 -17.70 20.06 -4.91
N TRP A 114 -18.40 20.40 -6.00
CA TRP A 114 -19.71 21.06 -5.94
C TRP A 114 -20.82 20.10 -5.46
N GLN A 115 -20.57 18.78 -5.46
CA GLN A 115 -21.53 17.75 -5.03
C GLN A 115 -21.22 17.17 -3.65
N ALA A 116 -20.72 17.97 -2.70
CA ALA A 116 -20.67 17.56 -1.30
C ALA A 116 -22.00 17.93 -0.63
N PHE A 117 -23.04 17.12 -0.83
CA PHE A 117 -24.26 17.21 -0.04
C PHE A 117 -23.97 16.59 1.34
N PHE A 118 -23.91 17.42 2.37
CA PHE A 118 -24.00 16.93 3.75
C PHE A 118 -25.47 16.70 4.08
N ALA A 119 -25.86 15.42 4.12
CA ALA A 119 -27.19 15.01 4.57
C ALA A 119 -27.44 15.59 5.97
N GLY A 120 -28.47 16.45 6.07
CA GLY A 120 -28.88 17.11 7.32
C GLY A 120 -28.64 18.63 7.39
N LEU A 121 -27.84 19.22 6.49
CA LEU A 121 -27.55 20.67 6.54
C LEU A 121 -27.98 21.47 5.30
N GLY A 122 -28.29 20.81 4.19
CA GLY A 122 -28.79 21.47 2.97
C GLY A 122 -27.83 22.49 2.32
N LYS A 123 -26.57 22.59 2.77
CA LYS A 123 -25.58 23.55 2.25
C LYS A 123 -24.60 22.87 1.30
N PHE A 124 -24.56 23.34 0.06
CA PHE A 124 -23.48 23.06 -0.88
C PHE A 124 -22.28 23.96 -0.58
N LYS A 125 -21.07 23.40 -0.59
CA LYS A 125 -19.84 24.19 -0.43
C LYS A 125 -19.55 24.94 -1.74
N GLY A 126 -20.08 26.16 -1.88
CA GLY A 126 -19.85 27.04 -3.03
C GLY A 126 -21.03 27.90 -3.48
N GLY A 127 -22.19 27.82 -2.83
CA GLY A 127 -23.34 28.69 -3.12
C GLY A 127 -23.24 30.00 -2.34
N ASP A 128 -22.44 30.93 -2.85
CA ASP A 128 -22.60 32.38 -2.67
C ASP A 128 -21.82 33.07 -3.81
N LYS A 129 -22.40 33.01 -5.01
CA LYS A 129 -22.25 33.99 -6.09
C LYS A 129 -23.53 33.99 -6.90
#